data_AF-A0A936C7I1-F1
#
_entry.id   AF-A0A936C7I1-F1
#
_cell.length_a   1.000
_cell.length_b   1.000
_cell.length_c   1.000
_cell.angle_alpha   90.00
_cell.angle_beta   90.00
_cell.angle_gamma   90.00
#
_symmetry.space_group_name_H-M   'P 1'
#
loop_
_entity.id
_entity.type
_entity.pdbx_description
1 polymer ?
#
loop_
_entity_poly.entity_id
_entity_poly.type
_entity_poly.pdbx_seq_one_letter_code
_entity_poly.pdbx_strand_id
1 'polypeptide(L)'
;MKWKAGVAAAVLALCWQGTQAADCSRPATGTERLICSNDRVSEADQRMAFAFFLAYRRAPDDARKDAVRRAQRTWEKEVRDPCPDVPCLLRVYEERTLDLEQN
;
A
#
# COMPACT_ATOMS: atom_id res chain seq x y z
N MET A 1 5.71 1.98 56.56
CA MET A 1 5.68 1.55 55.15
C MET A 1 5.68 2.82 54.29
N LYS A 2 6.70 3.00 53.44
CA LYS A 2 6.96 4.25 52.71
C LYS A 2 6.11 4.30 51.43
N TRP A 3 5.21 5.27 51.33
CA TRP A 3 4.34 5.52 50.17
C TRP A 3 5.19 6.14 49.05
N LYS A 4 5.30 5.46 47.89
CA LYS A 4 5.94 6.05 46.70
C LYS A 4 4.86 6.71 45.82
N ALA A 5 5.23 7.90 45.39
CA ALA A 5 4.46 8.87 44.64
C ALA A 5 3.84 8.30 43.36
N GLY A 6 2.66 8.81 43.04
CA GLY A 6 2.10 8.72 41.70
C GLY A 6 2.87 9.61 40.73
N VAL A 7 2.92 9.16 39.48
CA VAL A 7 2.95 10.03 38.30
C VAL A 7 1.93 9.45 37.33
N ALA A 8 0.96 10.29 37.00
CA ALA A 8 -0.09 10.01 36.03
C ALA A 8 0.43 10.19 34.59
N ALA A 9 -0.38 9.69 33.67
CA ALA A 9 -0.53 10.14 32.29
C ALA A 9 0.45 9.62 31.22
N ALA A 10 -0.11 8.72 30.40
CA ALA A 10 -0.25 8.87 28.95
C ALA A 10 1.02 9.00 28.09
N VAL A 11 1.32 7.95 27.32
CA VAL A 11 1.52 8.06 25.87
C VAL A 11 0.89 6.84 25.19
N LEU A 12 -0.42 6.91 24.93
CA LEU A 12 -1.05 6.13 23.86
C LEU A 12 -0.87 6.93 22.57
N ALA A 13 0.23 6.73 21.87
CA ALA A 13 0.40 7.23 20.51
C ALA A 13 1.50 6.43 19.80
N LEU A 14 1.36 6.30 18.48
CA LEU A 14 2.29 5.67 17.53
C LEU A 14 1.94 4.24 17.11
N CYS A 15 0.77 4.09 16.47
CA CYS A 15 0.63 3.22 15.30
C CYS A 15 -0.33 3.86 14.29
N TRP A 16 -0.02 5.07 13.83
CA TRP A 16 -0.46 5.49 12.49
C TRP A 16 0.69 5.22 11.52
N GLN A 17 0.91 3.95 11.22
CA GLN A 17 1.45 3.64 9.90
C GLN A 17 0.26 3.69 8.94
N GLY A 18 -0.10 4.93 8.55
CA GLY A 18 -1.06 5.14 7.49
C GLY A 18 -0.58 4.41 6.25
N THR A 19 -1.46 3.66 5.61
CA THR A 19 -1.26 3.23 4.23
C THR A 19 -0.93 4.49 3.44
N GLN A 20 0.26 4.57 2.84
CA GLN A 20 0.64 5.73 2.04
C GLN A 20 -0.22 5.73 0.77
N ALA A 21 -1.40 6.33 0.85
CA ALA A 21 -2.08 6.80 -0.34
C ALA A 21 -1.19 7.87 -0.98
N ALA A 22 -1.04 7.84 -2.29
CA ALA A 22 -0.27 8.86 -2.99
C ALA A 22 -0.90 10.24 -2.73
N ASP A 23 -0.15 11.15 -2.10
CA ASP A 23 -0.59 12.53 -1.94
C ASP A 23 -0.36 13.28 -3.26
N CYS A 24 -1.41 13.37 -4.06
CA CYS A 24 -1.38 14.04 -5.34
C CYS A 24 -1.19 15.56 -5.26
N SER A 25 -1.29 16.17 -4.06
CA SER A 25 -0.94 17.58 -3.89
C SER A 25 0.56 17.84 -3.94
N ARG A 26 1.38 16.81 -3.64
CA ARG A 26 2.84 16.91 -3.60
C ARG A 26 3.52 15.55 -3.87
N PRO A 27 3.49 15.04 -5.11
CA PRO A 27 4.10 13.75 -5.44
C PRO A 27 5.62 13.78 -5.18
N ALA A 28 6.09 12.82 -4.38
CA ALA A 28 7.48 12.67 -3.97
C ALA A 28 8.30 11.89 -5.00
N THR A 29 7.66 11.03 -5.81
CA THR A 29 8.35 10.18 -6.80
C THR A 29 7.86 10.43 -8.24
N GLY A 30 8.67 10.01 -9.22
CA GLY A 30 8.27 10.03 -10.64
C GLY A 30 7.00 9.20 -10.87
N THR A 31 6.94 8.01 -10.25
CA THR A 31 5.79 7.12 -10.27
C THR A 31 4.53 7.76 -9.68
N GLU A 32 4.63 8.38 -8.50
CA GLU A 32 3.50 9.11 -7.90
C GLU A 32 3.01 10.25 -8.80
N ARG A 33 3.93 10.96 -9.46
CA ARG A 33 3.56 12.00 -10.43
C ARG A 33 2.78 11.42 -11.60
N LEU A 34 3.22 10.30 -12.16
CA LEU A 34 2.53 9.61 -13.25
C LEU A 34 1.13 9.13 -12.83
N ILE A 35 0.99 8.59 -11.62
CA ILE A 35 -0.31 8.15 -11.07
C ILE A 35 -1.26 9.34 -10.91
N CYS A 36 -0.77 10.45 -10.36
CA CYS A 36 -1.59 11.63 -10.06
C CYS A 36 -1.91 12.51 -11.28
N SER A 37 -1.19 12.37 -12.40
CA SER A 37 -1.36 13.21 -13.59
C SER A 37 -2.00 12.50 -14.78
N ASN A 38 -2.33 11.21 -14.64
CA ASN A 38 -2.91 10.41 -15.71
C ASN A 38 -4.10 9.59 -15.21
N ASP A 39 -5.31 9.95 -15.66
CA ASP A 39 -6.56 9.31 -15.22
C ASP A 39 -6.56 7.79 -15.45
N ARG A 40 -6.00 7.32 -16.58
CA ARG A 40 -5.94 5.88 -16.88
C ARG A 40 -5.03 5.14 -15.89
N VAL A 41 -3.92 5.76 -15.51
CA VAL A 41 -3.01 5.19 -14.50
C VAL A 41 -3.66 5.22 -13.12
N SER A 42 -4.34 6.31 -12.77
CA SER A 42 -5.08 6.42 -11.50
C SER A 42 -6.18 5.35 -11.39
N GLU A 43 -6.96 5.14 -12.43
CA GLU A 43 -7.97 4.09 -12.47
C GLU A 43 -7.36 2.68 -12.36
N ALA A 44 -6.23 2.43 -13.02
CA ALA A 44 -5.53 1.16 -12.94
C ALA A 44 -4.96 0.90 -11.54
N ASP A 45 -4.40 1.93 -10.89
CA ASP A 45 -3.94 1.88 -9.50
C ASP A 45 -5.10 1.54 -8.55
N GLN A 46 -6.26 2.20 -8.70
CA GLN A 46 -7.45 1.93 -7.90
C GLN A 46 -7.96 0.49 -8.07
N ARG A 47 -7.99 -0.04 -9.31
CA ARG A 47 -8.37 -1.43 -9.56
C ARG A 47 -7.41 -2.42 -8.90
N MET A 48 -6.10 -2.20 -9.04
CA MET A 48 -5.09 -3.04 -8.41
C MET A 48 -5.19 -3.00 -6.88
N ALA A 49 -5.34 -1.80 -6.30
CA ALA A 49 -5.50 -1.62 -4.86
C ALA A 49 -6.77 -2.34 -4.33
N PHE A 50 -7.87 -2.30 -5.08
CA PHE A 50 -9.08 -3.04 -4.75
C PHE A 50 -8.87 -4.56 -4.81
N ALA A 51 -8.20 -5.07 -5.86
CA ALA A 51 -7.85 -6.48 -5.96
C ALA A 51 -6.97 -6.94 -4.78
N PHE A 52 -5.97 -6.12 -4.39
CA PHE A 52 -5.15 -6.38 -3.21
C PHE A 52 -5.98 -6.44 -1.93
N PHE A 53 -6.90 -5.50 -1.74
CA PHE A 53 -7.80 -5.51 -0.58
C PHE A 53 -8.66 -6.78 -0.53
N LEU A 54 -9.17 -7.24 -1.68
CA LEU A 54 -9.92 -8.50 -1.74
C LEU A 54 -9.04 -9.72 -1.43
N ALA A 55 -7.86 -9.83 -2.03
CA ALA A 55 -6.90 -10.91 -1.73
C ALA A 55 -6.54 -10.93 -0.24
N TYR A 56 -6.28 -9.76 0.35
CA TYR A 56 -6.02 -9.61 1.78
C TYR A 56 -7.20 -10.08 2.64
N ARG A 57 -8.45 -9.79 2.23
CA ARG A 57 -9.65 -10.22 2.96
C ARG A 57 -9.97 -11.71 2.82
N ARG A 58 -9.59 -12.34 1.70
CA ARG A 58 -9.78 -13.79 1.47
C ARG A 58 -8.77 -14.65 2.23
N ALA A 59 -7.64 -14.07 2.64
CA ALA A 59 -6.61 -14.80 3.38
C ALA A 59 -7.18 -15.41 4.68
N PRO A 60 -7.00 -16.72 4.92
CA PRO A 60 -7.70 -17.48 5.96
C PRO A 60 -7.22 -17.17 7.39
N ASP A 61 -5.97 -16.69 7.52
CA ASP A 61 -5.34 -16.41 8.79
C ASP A 61 -4.38 -15.22 8.68
N ASP A 62 -3.86 -14.80 9.83
CA ASP A 62 -2.99 -13.63 9.90
C ASP A 62 -1.62 -13.87 9.25
N ALA A 63 -1.13 -15.12 9.23
CA ALA A 63 0.12 -15.46 8.56
C ALA A 63 0.01 -15.28 7.04
N ARG A 64 -1.11 -15.68 6.43
CA ARG A 64 -1.37 -15.48 5.01
C ARG A 64 -1.65 -14.01 4.68
N LYS A 65 -2.39 -13.29 5.54
CA LYS A 65 -2.55 -11.82 5.41
C LYS A 65 -1.20 -11.11 5.41
N ASP A 66 -0.30 -11.52 6.29
CA ASP A 66 1.06 -11.02 6.35
C ASP A 66 1.87 -11.33 5.08
N ALA A 67 1.73 -12.54 4.54
CA ALA A 67 2.35 -12.91 3.28
C ALA A 67 1.85 -12.04 2.11
N VAL A 68 0.54 -11.82 2.01
CA VAL A 68 -0.06 -10.95 0.98
C VAL A 68 0.44 -9.51 1.10
N ARG A 69 0.47 -8.96 2.32
CA ARG A 69 1.02 -7.62 2.58
C ARG A 69 2.50 -7.50 2.19
N ARG A 70 3.32 -8.49 2.53
CA ARG A 70 4.75 -8.49 2.18
C ARG A 70 4.94 -8.57 0.67
N ALA A 71 4.24 -9.48 0.01
CA ALA A 71 4.31 -9.63 -1.45
C ALA A 71 3.91 -8.33 -2.16
N GLN A 72 2.86 -7.66 -1.70
CA GLN A 72 2.44 -6.38 -2.25
C GLN A 72 3.51 -5.30 -2.12
N ARG A 73 4.10 -5.13 -0.93
CA ARG A 73 5.19 -4.15 -0.72
C ARG A 73 6.43 -4.45 -1.57
N THR A 74 6.79 -5.73 -1.70
CA THR A 74 7.90 -6.13 -2.57
C THR A 74 7.59 -5.80 -4.02
N TRP A 75 6.38 -6.10 -4.49
CA TRP A 75 5.95 -5.78 -5.85
C TRP A 75 5.94 -4.27 -6.11
N GLU A 76 5.46 -3.45 -5.16
CA GLU A 76 5.50 -1.99 -5.29
C GLU A 76 6.93 -1.50 -5.50
N LYS A 77 7.87 -1.96 -4.66
CA LYS A 77 9.26 -1.53 -4.71
C LYS A 77 10.01 -2.01 -5.95
N GLU A 78 9.79 -3.26 -6.35
CA GLU A 78 10.62 -3.91 -7.39
C GLU A 78 10.00 -3.87 -8.78
N VAL A 79 8.70 -3.60 -8.89
CA VAL A 79 7.98 -3.64 -10.17
C VAL A 79 7.30 -2.31 -10.48
N ARG A 80 6.53 -1.74 -9.54
CA ARG A 80 5.81 -0.47 -9.77
C ARG A 80 6.75 0.73 -9.77
N ASP A 81 7.54 0.88 -8.71
CA ASP A 81 8.38 2.06 -8.50
C ASP A 81 9.47 2.26 -9.58
N PRO A 82 10.04 1.21 -10.21
CA PRO A 82 10.96 1.37 -11.34
C PRO A 82 10.33 1.80 -12.67
N CYS A 83 9.00 1.88 -12.78
CA CYS A 83 8.37 2.21 -14.05
C CYS A 83 8.70 3.65 -14.51
N PRO A 84 9.21 3.83 -15.74
CA PRO A 84 9.61 5.16 -16.22
C PRO A 84 8.45 5.99 -16.79
N ASP A 85 7.32 5.35 -17.12
CA ASP A 85 6.25 5.98 -17.90
C ASP A 85 4.86 5.35 -17.68
N VAL A 86 3.86 5.96 -18.33
CA VAL A 86 2.46 5.53 -18.29
C VAL A 86 2.26 4.11 -18.84
N PRO A 87 2.78 3.72 -20.03
CA PRO A 87 2.65 2.35 -20.53
C PRO A 87 3.18 1.29 -19.56
N CYS A 88 4.32 1.54 -18.91
CA CYS A 88 4.87 0.63 -17.91
C CYS A 88 3.89 0.46 -16.75
N LEU A 89 3.40 1.56 -16.17
CA LEU A 89 2.48 1.49 -15.03
C LEU A 89 1.17 0.77 -15.35
N LEU A 90 0.59 1.04 -16.52
CA LEU A 90 -0.64 0.37 -16.95
C LEU A 90 -0.43 -1.15 -17.04
N ARG A 91 0.67 -1.58 -17.65
CA ARG A 91 1.00 -3.01 -17.80
C ARG A 91 1.19 -3.69 -16.44
N VAL A 92 2.02 -3.12 -15.56
CA VAL A 92 2.31 -3.77 -14.27
C VAL A 92 1.09 -3.78 -13.35
N TYR A 93 0.22 -2.75 -13.39
CA TYR A 93 -1.03 -2.77 -12.64
C TYR A 93 -2.00 -3.84 -13.15
N GLU A 94 -2.12 -4.01 -14.47
CA GLU A 94 -2.94 -5.07 -15.07
C GLU A 94 -2.43 -6.46 -14.67
N GLU A 95 -1.14 -6.73 -14.88
CA GLU A 95 -0.49 -7.99 -14.50
C GLU A 95 -0.71 -8.31 -13.01
N ARG A 96 -0.52 -7.30 -12.15
CA ARG A 96 -0.68 -7.47 -10.70
C ARG A 96 -2.14 -7.69 -10.29
N THR A 97 -3.07 -7.00 -10.93
CA THR A 97 -4.51 -7.17 -10.67
C THR A 97 -4.92 -8.62 -10.97
N LEU A 98 -4.50 -9.15 -12.12
CA LEU A 98 -4.77 -10.54 -12.50
C LEU A 98 -4.16 -11.56 -11.53
N ASP A 99 -2.91 -11.35 -11.11
CA ASP A 99 -2.24 -12.20 -10.12
C ASP A 99 -2.99 -12.25 -8.78
N LEU A 100 -3.49 -11.10 -8.31
CA LEU A 100 -4.22 -10.97 -7.05
C LEU A 100 -5.65 -11.52 -7.11
N GLU A 101 -6.26 -11.55 -8.30
CA GLU A 101 -7.60 -12.11 -8.49
C GLU A 101 -7.58 -13.65 -8.55
N GLN A 102 -6.47 -14.24 -8.97
CA GLN A 102 -6.31 -15.69 -9.12
C GLN A 102 -5.78 -16.39 -7.85
N ASN A 103 -5.26 -15.66 -6.86
CA ASN A 103 -4.56 -16.19 -5.67
C ASN A 103 -5.08 -15.66 -4.33
#